data_AF-A0ABD2SEY6-F1
#
_entry.id   AF-A0ABD2SEY6-F1
#
_cell.length_a   1.000
_cell.length_b   1.000
_cell.length_c   1.000
_cell.angle_alpha   90.00
_cell.angle_beta   90.00
_cell.angle_gamma   90.00
#
_symmetry.space_group_name_H-M   'P 1'
#
loop_
_entity.id
_entity.type
_entity.pdbx_description
1 polymer ?
#
loop_
_entity_poly.entity_id
_entity_poly.type
_entity_poly.pdbx_seq_one_letter_code
_entity_poly.pdbx_strand_id
1 'polypeptide(L)'
;MDINLQQLCLCLTSPIYHKMSIGHFLPYKLAFTVLLLFLNLSDFLGIQENAKSKAHIVYLGRRQHDDIELTTSAHHQILSSVLGSQEAARDSIIYSYKHGFSDFAARLTKSQAIKIAELPDVVHVIPNHLYKLHTTRSWYYLGLSTASPPTNLLHEANMGDGVIIGVLDTGIWPDSEAFNDKGLGPIHSKWKGHCQSGTDFDPAKACNKKLIGAKYFLKGFEAELGKPFLKNEFESPMDENGHGTHTSSTAAGSFAPNASYHGLAYGTVRGGAPKARIVMYKVCWDNGVCNSADIIKGIDEAINDGVDVLSISIGLTTPQYVDVDMLNGIAFASYHAIGRGITVVCSGGNEGPIAQTVDDTSPWIITVAASSIDRSFPTLITLGNNRTFIGQSLYTGKETNFINIVYPERKWYVPS
;
A
#
# COMPACT_ATOMS: atom_id res chain seq x y z
N MET A 1 26.00 35.86 -1.78
CA MET A 1 26.95 34.77 -1.51
C MET A 1 26.10 33.51 -1.40
N ASP A 2 25.56 32.96 -2.48
CA ASP A 2 26.20 32.53 -3.73
C ASP A 2 27.56 31.88 -3.48
N ILE A 3 27.60 30.55 -3.52
CA ILE A 3 28.36 29.80 -4.52
C ILE A 3 27.73 28.40 -4.65
N ASN A 4 27.60 28.03 -5.91
CA ASN A 4 27.03 26.83 -6.50
C ASN A 4 28.19 26.01 -7.13
N LEU A 5 27.86 24.82 -7.64
CA LEU A 5 28.63 23.85 -8.44
C LEU A 5 29.52 22.85 -7.68
N GLN A 6 29.25 21.54 -7.71
CA GLN A 6 29.19 20.57 -8.83
C GLN A 6 30.55 20.19 -9.44
N GLN A 7 30.74 18.86 -9.53
CA GLN A 7 31.56 18.11 -10.51
C GLN A 7 33.09 18.21 -10.33
N LEU A 8 33.93 17.20 -10.60
CA LEU A 8 33.82 15.90 -11.25
C LEU A 8 35.12 15.09 -10.96
N CYS A 9 35.02 13.76 -11.02
CA CYS A 9 35.98 12.81 -11.62
C CYS A 9 37.47 12.74 -11.20
N LEU A 10 37.82 11.55 -10.71
CA LEU A 10 38.82 10.60 -11.26
C LEU A 10 40.21 11.12 -11.67
N CYS A 11 41.23 10.64 -10.96
CA CYS A 11 42.56 10.40 -11.52
C CYS A 11 43.03 8.98 -11.16
N LEU A 12 43.08 8.12 -12.19
CA LEU A 12 43.89 6.91 -12.23
C LEU A 12 45.35 7.26 -12.60
N THR A 13 46.24 6.30 -12.32
CA THR A 13 47.63 6.11 -12.82
C THR A 13 48.79 6.65 -11.95
N SER A 14 49.51 5.76 -11.25
CA SER A 14 50.77 5.17 -11.73
C SER A 14 51.55 4.43 -10.61
N PRO A 15 52.38 3.41 -10.95
CA PRO A 15 52.89 2.41 -10.02
C PRO A 15 54.32 2.71 -9.53
N ILE A 16 54.61 2.38 -8.27
CA ILE A 16 55.98 2.35 -7.75
C ILE A 16 56.48 0.91 -7.77
N TYR A 17 57.41 0.63 -8.69
CA TYR A 17 58.20 -0.60 -8.73
C TYR A 17 59.27 -0.56 -7.64
N HIS A 18 59.25 -1.52 -6.72
CA HIS A 18 60.43 -1.87 -5.92
C HIS A 18 60.93 -3.26 -6.32
N LYS A 19 62.21 -3.32 -6.72
CA LYS A 19 62.99 -4.53 -6.97
C LYS A 19 62.96 -5.44 -5.75
N MET A 20 62.56 -6.69 -5.93
CA MET A 20 62.75 -7.74 -4.93
C MET A 20 63.36 -9.00 -5.58
N SER A 21 64.31 -9.57 -4.87
CA SER A 21 65.30 -10.58 -5.30
C SER A 21 64.68 -11.91 -5.76
N ILE A 22 65.31 -12.53 -6.75
CA ILE A 22 64.95 -13.82 -7.33
C ILE A 22 65.50 -14.94 -6.45
N GLY A 23 64.64 -15.55 -5.65
CA GLY A 23 64.91 -16.77 -4.92
C GLY A 23 63.81 -16.97 -3.88
N HIS A 24 63.11 -18.12 -3.92
CA HIS A 24 61.92 -18.51 -3.13
C HIS A 24 60.55 -18.44 -3.86
N PHE A 25 60.48 -18.72 -5.16
CA PHE A 25 59.19 -18.76 -5.89
C PHE A 25 58.50 -20.13 -6.01
N LEU A 26 59.09 -21.21 -5.48
CA LEU A 26 58.52 -22.56 -5.65
C LEU A 26 57.30 -22.87 -4.76
N PRO A 27 57.25 -22.49 -3.45
CA PRO A 27 56.09 -22.83 -2.61
C PRO A 27 54.86 -21.95 -2.90
N TYR A 28 55.06 -20.71 -3.35
CA TYR A 28 53.97 -19.79 -3.67
C TYR A 28 53.24 -20.15 -4.96
N LYS A 29 53.95 -20.71 -5.95
CA LYS A 29 53.31 -21.19 -7.19
C LYS A 29 52.37 -22.36 -6.94
N LEU A 30 52.74 -23.29 -6.06
CA LEU A 30 51.91 -24.44 -5.69
C LEU A 30 50.66 -24.03 -4.91
N ALA A 31 50.81 -23.07 -3.98
CA ALA A 31 49.68 -22.53 -3.23
C ALA A 31 48.69 -21.77 -4.14
N PHE A 32 49.20 -21.06 -5.16
CA PHE A 32 48.38 -20.30 -6.10
C PHE A 32 47.61 -21.21 -7.08
N THR A 33 48.21 -22.31 -7.56
CA THR A 33 47.49 -23.29 -8.38
C THR A 33 46.45 -24.08 -7.59
N VAL A 34 46.71 -24.40 -6.32
CA VAL A 34 45.72 -25.04 -5.46
C VAL A 34 44.55 -24.09 -5.19
N LEU A 35 44.80 -22.81 -4.92
CA LEU A 35 43.74 -21.80 -4.74
C LEU A 35 42.91 -21.62 -6.02
N LEU A 36 43.54 -21.59 -7.19
CA LEU A 36 42.82 -21.54 -8.48
C LEU A 36 41.99 -22.80 -8.73
N LEU A 37 42.47 -23.99 -8.36
CA LEU A 37 41.70 -25.22 -8.46
C LEU A 37 40.50 -25.23 -7.49
N PHE A 38 40.65 -24.69 -6.28
CA PHE A 38 39.54 -24.52 -5.34
C PHE A 38 38.51 -23.50 -5.82
N LEU A 39 38.95 -22.39 -6.42
CA LEU A 39 38.06 -21.36 -7.00
C LEU A 39 37.29 -21.90 -8.23
N ASN A 40 37.94 -22.72 -9.07
CA ASN A 40 37.26 -23.38 -10.19
C ASN A 40 36.36 -24.55 -9.74
N LEU A 41 36.64 -25.23 -8.62
CA LEU A 41 35.74 -26.23 -8.05
C LEU A 41 34.50 -25.61 -7.41
N SER A 42 34.61 -24.39 -6.83
CA SER A 42 33.44 -23.65 -6.35
C SER A 42 32.51 -23.19 -7.48
N ASP A 43 33.04 -22.95 -8.68
CA ASP A 43 32.22 -22.67 -9.87
C ASP A 43 31.51 -23.94 -10.40
N PHE A 44 32.06 -25.14 -10.15
CA PHE A 44 31.46 -26.41 -10.56
C PHE A 44 30.44 -26.97 -9.55
N LEU A 45 30.55 -26.57 -8.28
CA LEU A 45 29.55 -26.79 -7.24
C LEU A 45 28.71 -25.54 -7.07
N GLY A 46 28.11 -25.07 -8.17
CA GLY A 46 26.97 -24.17 -8.11
C GLY A 46 25.90 -24.80 -7.22
N ILE A 47 25.79 -24.29 -5.99
CA ILE A 47 24.70 -24.59 -5.08
C ILE A 47 23.43 -24.29 -5.88
N GLN A 48 22.71 -25.35 -6.22
CA GLN A 48 21.40 -25.28 -6.84
C GLN A 48 20.50 -24.58 -5.83
N GLU A 49 20.41 -23.25 -5.93
CA GLU A 49 19.44 -22.46 -5.19
C GLU A 49 18.09 -23.05 -5.56
N ASN A 50 17.47 -23.78 -4.63
CA ASN A 50 16.20 -24.44 -4.86
C ASN A 50 15.22 -23.35 -5.33
N ALA A 51 14.81 -23.41 -6.60
CA ALA A 51 14.26 -22.27 -7.33
C ALA A 51 12.89 -21.88 -6.76
N LYS A 52 12.90 -21.11 -5.66
CA LYS A 52 11.69 -20.68 -4.97
C LYS A 52 10.93 -19.72 -5.87
N SER A 53 9.75 -20.12 -6.30
CA SER A 53 8.89 -19.32 -7.16
C SER A 53 8.19 -18.25 -6.33
N LYS A 54 8.14 -17.02 -6.85
CA LYS A 54 7.52 -15.83 -6.23
C LYS A 54 6.40 -15.29 -7.12
N ALA A 55 5.46 -14.55 -6.56
CA ALA A 55 4.44 -13.88 -7.36
C ALA A 55 5.06 -12.78 -8.24
N HIS A 56 4.73 -12.81 -9.52
CA HIS A 56 5.04 -11.77 -10.50
C HIS A 56 3.76 -11.39 -11.25
N ILE A 57 3.65 -10.11 -11.64
CA ILE A 57 2.57 -9.61 -12.49
C ILE A 57 3.12 -9.45 -13.91
N VAL A 58 2.44 -10.04 -14.88
CA VAL A 58 2.77 -9.96 -16.31
C VAL A 58 1.80 -8.99 -16.96
N TYR A 59 2.34 -7.85 -17.39
CA TYR A 59 1.63 -6.75 -18.02
C TYR A 59 1.65 -6.92 -19.54
N LEU A 60 0.48 -7.08 -20.17
CA LEU A 60 0.27 -7.15 -21.62
C LEU A 60 -0.42 -5.87 -22.15
N GLY A 61 -0.99 -5.05 -21.25
CA GLY A 61 -1.54 -3.74 -21.58
C GLY A 61 -3.01 -3.75 -22.02
N ARG A 62 -3.33 -3.06 -23.12
CA ARG A 62 -4.73 -2.89 -23.54
C ARG A 62 -5.32 -4.22 -23.99
N ARG A 63 -6.54 -4.48 -23.53
CA ARG A 63 -7.32 -5.65 -23.90
C ARG A 63 -7.51 -5.76 -25.42
N GLN A 64 -7.07 -6.89 -25.98
CA GLN A 64 -7.23 -7.21 -27.41
C GLN A 64 -8.57 -7.87 -27.73
N HIS A 65 -9.20 -8.53 -26.76
CA HIS A 65 -10.48 -9.24 -26.92
C HIS A 65 -11.55 -8.67 -25.98
N ASP A 66 -12.73 -8.33 -26.49
CA ASP A 66 -13.83 -7.90 -25.61
C ASP A 66 -14.45 -9.05 -24.79
N ASP A 67 -14.22 -10.28 -25.24
CA ASP A 67 -14.64 -11.51 -24.58
C ASP A 67 -13.69 -11.87 -23.41
N ILE A 68 -14.30 -12.07 -22.24
CA ILE A 68 -13.63 -12.33 -20.97
C ILE A 68 -13.02 -13.74 -20.94
N GLU A 69 -13.69 -14.74 -21.52
CA GLU A 69 -13.19 -16.12 -21.56
C GLU A 69 -12.05 -16.28 -22.55
N LEU A 70 -12.10 -15.57 -23.68
CA LEU A 70 -10.99 -15.51 -24.62
C LEU A 70 -9.78 -14.82 -24.00
N THR A 71 -9.99 -13.72 -23.25
CA THR A 71 -8.91 -13.02 -22.52
C THR A 71 -8.25 -13.93 -21.49
N THR A 72 -9.03 -14.61 -20.64
CA THR A 72 -8.49 -15.58 -19.69
C THR A 72 -7.77 -16.75 -20.39
N SER A 73 -8.32 -17.26 -21.50
CA SER A 73 -7.69 -18.34 -22.27
C SER A 73 -6.34 -17.92 -22.87
N ALA A 74 -6.23 -16.68 -23.36
CA ALA A 74 -4.98 -16.11 -23.86
C ALA A 74 -3.93 -16.04 -22.74
N HIS A 75 -4.30 -15.63 -21.53
CA HIS A 75 -3.37 -15.58 -20.39
C HIS A 75 -2.82 -16.97 -20.05
N HIS A 76 -3.68 -18.00 -20.05
CA HIS A 76 -3.25 -19.38 -19.86
C HIS A 76 -2.32 -19.87 -20.98
N GLN A 77 -2.58 -19.51 -22.24
CA GLN A 77 -1.69 -19.85 -23.36
C GLN A 77 -0.30 -19.24 -23.19
N ILE A 78 -0.22 -17.93 -22.91
CA ILE A 78 1.05 -17.23 -22.67
C ILE A 78 1.82 -17.90 -21.54
N LEU A 79 1.17 -18.14 -20.40
CA LEU A 79 1.81 -18.77 -19.25
C LEU A 79 2.24 -20.23 -19.53
N SER A 80 1.44 -20.99 -20.29
CA SER A 80 1.76 -22.39 -20.66
C SER A 80 2.99 -22.49 -21.57
N SER A 81 3.25 -21.48 -22.40
CA SER A 81 4.40 -21.43 -23.31
C SER A 81 5.74 -21.41 -22.55
N VAL A 82 5.74 -20.83 -21.34
CA VAL A 82 6.94 -20.74 -20.48
C VAL A 82 7.00 -21.87 -19.47
N LEU A 83 5.86 -22.31 -18.94
CA LEU A 83 5.79 -23.38 -17.93
C LEU A 83 5.77 -24.80 -18.52
N GLY A 84 5.52 -24.94 -19.83
CA GLY A 84 5.61 -26.19 -20.56
C GLY A 84 4.33 -27.03 -20.60
N SER A 85 3.27 -26.65 -19.87
CA SER A 85 1.95 -27.29 -19.97
C SER A 85 0.81 -26.34 -19.56
N GLN A 86 -0.41 -26.68 -19.99
CA GLN A 86 -1.63 -25.96 -19.61
C GLN A 86 -2.00 -26.19 -18.14
N GLU A 87 -1.71 -27.37 -17.61
CA GLU A 87 -1.90 -27.72 -16.21
C GLU A 87 -1.00 -26.86 -15.32
N ALA A 88 0.29 -26.75 -15.65
CA ALA A 88 1.23 -25.91 -14.89
C ALA A 88 0.83 -24.42 -14.94
N ALA A 89 0.27 -23.95 -16.07
CA ALA A 89 -0.26 -22.61 -16.18
C ALA A 89 -1.48 -22.38 -15.28
N ARG A 90 -2.40 -23.34 -15.21
CA ARG A 90 -3.56 -23.26 -14.30
C ARG A 90 -3.15 -23.27 -12.83
N ASP A 91 -2.12 -24.03 -12.47
CA ASP A 91 -1.64 -24.12 -11.08
C ASP A 91 -0.81 -22.91 -10.66
N SER A 92 -0.12 -22.27 -11.62
CA SER A 92 0.74 -21.11 -11.37
C SER A 92 -0.03 -19.79 -11.40
N ILE A 93 -1.12 -19.68 -12.17
CA ILE A 93 -1.87 -18.43 -12.28
C ILE A 93 -2.58 -18.11 -10.95
N ILE A 94 -2.39 -16.88 -10.49
CA ILE A 94 -2.98 -16.34 -9.26
C ILE A 94 -4.26 -15.58 -9.63
N TYR A 95 -4.16 -14.68 -10.61
CA TYR A 95 -5.27 -13.89 -11.13
C TYR A 95 -5.14 -13.66 -12.63
N SER A 96 -6.28 -13.61 -13.33
CA SER A 96 -6.42 -13.10 -14.70
C SER A 96 -7.20 -11.78 -14.61
N TYR A 97 -6.53 -10.67 -14.88
CA TYR A 97 -7.11 -9.33 -14.91
C TYR A 97 -7.68 -9.08 -16.30
N LYS A 98 -8.99 -8.88 -16.42
CA LYS A 98 -9.71 -9.05 -17.70
C LYS A 98 -10.82 -8.03 -17.97
N HIS A 99 -11.09 -7.13 -17.02
CA HIS A 99 -12.18 -6.17 -17.12
C HIS A 99 -11.67 -4.78 -17.54
N GLY A 100 -10.63 -4.25 -16.88
CA GLY A 100 -10.01 -2.96 -17.21
C GLY A 100 -8.89 -3.03 -18.26
N PHE A 101 -8.12 -4.11 -18.23
CA PHE A 101 -6.89 -4.37 -19.00
C PHE A 101 -6.69 -5.89 -19.12
N SER A 102 -5.65 -6.34 -19.84
CA SER A 102 -5.43 -7.76 -20.15
C SER A 102 -4.11 -8.22 -19.57
N ASP A 103 -4.09 -8.63 -18.30
CA ASP A 103 -2.85 -8.98 -17.59
C ASP A 103 -3.06 -10.23 -16.72
N PHE A 104 -2.00 -10.79 -16.15
CA PHE A 104 -2.14 -11.84 -15.13
C PHE A 104 -1.04 -11.81 -14.07
N ALA A 105 -1.36 -12.26 -12.86
CA ALA A 105 -0.36 -12.58 -11.84
C ALA A 105 -0.12 -14.08 -11.82
N ALA A 106 1.13 -14.51 -11.74
CA ALA A 106 1.52 -15.91 -11.70
C ALA A 106 2.72 -16.14 -10.78
N ARG A 107 2.82 -17.37 -10.27
CA ARG A 107 3.95 -17.81 -9.44
C ARG A 107 5.07 -18.31 -10.34
N LEU A 108 6.13 -17.51 -10.47
CA LEU A 108 7.24 -17.76 -11.40
C LEU A 108 8.58 -17.84 -10.65
N THR A 109 9.47 -18.70 -11.10
CA THR A 109 10.89 -18.61 -10.75
C THR A 109 11.53 -17.40 -11.46
N LYS A 110 12.69 -16.93 -10.99
CA LYS A 110 13.42 -15.85 -11.68
C LYS A 110 13.67 -16.15 -13.16
N SER A 111 14.05 -17.38 -13.50
CA SER A 111 14.30 -17.76 -14.89
C SER A 111 13.02 -17.79 -15.73
N GLN A 112 11.88 -18.18 -15.14
CA GLN A 112 10.58 -18.13 -15.81
C GLN A 112 10.10 -16.68 -16.00
N ALA A 113 10.30 -15.81 -15.01
CA ALA A 113 9.97 -14.39 -15.11
C ALA A 113 10.80 -13.67 -16.18
N ILE A 114 12.07 -14.02 -16.36
CA ILE A 114 12.91 -13.50 -17.46
C ILE A 114 12.37 -14.00 -18.81
N LYS A 115 12.10 -15.30 -18.95
CA LYS A 115 11.58 -15.88 -20.20
C LYS A 115 10.24 -15.29 -20.62
N ILE A 116 9.34 -15.03 -19.66
CA ILE A 116 8.03 -14.47 -19.98
C ILE A 116 8.15 -12.99 -20.37
N ALA A 117 9.12 -12.25 -19.82
CA ALA A 117 9.39 -10.86 -20.20
C ALA A 117 9.94 -10.70 -21.63
N GLU A 118 10.50 -11.76 -22.23
CA GLU A 118 11.01 -11.76 -23.60
C GLU A 118 9.91 -12.02 -24.66
N LEU A 119 8.68 -12.34 -24.23
CA LEU A 119 7.58 -12.60 -25.16
C LEU A 119 7.08 -11.29 -25.80
N PRO A 120 6.76 -11.28 -27.11
CA PRO A 120 6.43 -10.07 -27.86
C PRO A 120 5.16 -9.35 -27.38
N ASP A 121 4.22 -10.10 -26.80
CA ASP A 121 2.96 -9.56 -26.26
C ASP A 121 3.08 -9.13 -24.79
N VAL A 122 4.22 -9.40 -24.14
CA VAL A 122 4.49 -9.01 -22.75
C VAL A 122 5.23 -7.69 -22.75
N VAL A 123 4.59 -6.66 -22.20
CA VAL A 123 5.15 -5.32 -22.09
C VAL A 123 6.13 -5.28 -20.91
N HIS A 124 5.73 -5.77 -19.73
CA HIS A 124 6.58 -5.83 -18.53
C HIS A 124 6.27 -7.02 -17.63
N VAL A 125 7.25 -7.40 -16.80
CA VAL A 125 7.09 -8.35 -15.70
C VAL A 125 7.53 -7.70 -14.40
N ILE A 126 6.63 -7.67 -13.43
CA ILE A 126 6.73 -6.87 -12.21
C ILE A 126 6.84 -7.79 -10.99
N PRO A 127 7.88 -7.68 -10.15
CA PRO A 127 7.92 -8.38 -8.87
C PRO A 127 6.83 -7.85 -7.90
N ASN A 128 6.25 -8.76 -7.13
CA ASN A 128 5.25 -8.41 -6.11
C ASN A 128 5.88 -7.75 -4.86
N HIS A 129 5.25 -6.70 -4.32
CA HIS A 129 5.71 -5.90 -3.16
C HIS A 129 4.65 -5.74 -2.05
N LEU A 130 5.09 -5.31 -0.84
CA LEU A 130 4.30 -5.08 0.39
C LEU A 130 4.20 -3.57 0.75
N TYR A 131 3.08 -3.10 1.33
CA TYR A 131 2.75 -1.67 1.53
C TYR A 131 2.34 -1.27 2.99
N LYS A 132 2.28 0.04 3.36
CA LYS A 132 1.95 0.62 4.72
C LYS A 132 0.80 1.68 4.74
N LEU A 133 0.32 2.10 5.94
CA LEU A 133 -0.98 2.80 6.26
C LEU A 133 -0.87 4.22 6.97
N HIS A 134 -1.78 5.22 6.76
CA HIS A 134 -1.72 6.68 7.19
C HIS A 134 -3.05 7.40 7.68
N THR A 135 -3.05 8.36 8.66
CA THR A 135 -4.29 9.05 9.23
C THR A 135 -4.12 10.43 10.01
N THR A 136 -5.09 11.06 10.77
CA THR A 136 -6.14 12.11 10.45
C THR A 136 -6.35 13.29 11.47
N ARG A 137 -7.00 14.41 11.01
CA ARG A 137 -8.15 15.24 11.54
C ARG A 137 -8.13 16.59 10.76
N SER A 138 -9.17 16.99 10.01
CA SER A 138 -8.97 18.06 8.99
C SER A 138 -10.14 18.99 8.63
N TRP A 139 -11.40 18.55 8.63
CA TRP A 139 -12.43 19.27 7.83
C TRP A 139 -12.89 20.66 8.32
N TYR A 140 -12.94 20.91 9.63
CA TYR A 140 -13.24 22.26 10.16
C TYR A 140 -12.10 23.24 9.88
N TYR A 141 -10.85 22.76 9.99
CA TYR A 141 -9.65 23.53 9.67
C TYR A 141 -9.64 23.97 8.19
N LEU A 142 -10.20 23.14 7.30
CA LEU A 142 -10.35 23.44 5.87
C LEU A 142 -11.53 24.37 5.52
N GLY A 143 -12.22 24.95 6.51
CA GLY A 143 -13.34 25.88 6.29
C GLY A 143 -14.64 25.23 5.79
N LEU A 144 -14.72 23.89 5.77
CA LEU A 144 -15.89 23.13 5.31
C LEU A 144 -16.87 22.85 6.46
N SER A 145 -17.26 23.89 7.19
CA SER A 145 -18.22 23.80 8.30
C SER A 145 -19.67 23.76 7.79
N THR A 146 -20.52 22.98 8.45
CA THR A 146 -21.98 23.00 8.22
C THR A 146 -22.67 24.23 8.82
N ALA A 147 -21.95 25.02 9.62
CA ALA A 147 -22.44 26.25 10.26
C ALA A 147 -22.09 27.53 9.49
N SER A 148 -21.33 27.42 8.40
CA SER A 148 -21.00 28.54 7.50
C SER A 148 -22.14 28.75 6.49
N PRO A 149 -22.29 29.96 5.90
CA PRO A 149 -23.34 30.22 4.90
C PRO A 149 -23.31 29.19 3.75
N PRO A 150 -24.44 28.93 3.08
CA PRO A 150 -24.65 27.82 2.13
C PRO A 150 -23.83 27.88 0.81
N THR A 151 -22.75 28.67 0.79
CA THR A 151 -21.88 28.96 -0.36
C THR A 151 -20.51 28.29 -0.21
N ASN A 152 -20.42 27.16 0.49
CA ASN A 152 -19.18 26.37 0.57
C ASN A 152 -19.31 25.08 -0.24
N LEU A 153 -18.17 24.52 -0.65
CA LEU A 153 -18.10 23.33 -1.51
C LEU A 153 -18.95 22.15 -0.98
N LEU A 154 -19.07 22.02 0.35
CA LEU A 154 -19.86 20.96 0.97
C LEU A 154 -21.35 21.09 0.63
N HIS A 155 -21.89 22.31 0.58
CA HIS A 155 -23.27 22.57 0.17
C HIS A 155 -23.43 22.55 -1.35
N GLU A 156 -22.50 23.15 -2.09
CA GLU A 156 -22.53 23.21 -3.56
C GLU A 156 -22.48 21.81 -4.20
N ALA A 157 -21.67 20.91 -3.65
CA ALA A 157 -21.58 19.52 -4.09
C ALA A 157 -22.67 18.61 -3.50
N ASN A 158 -23.69 19.17 -2.83
CA ASN A 158 -24.72 18.41 -2.10
C ASN A 158 -24.11 17.30 -1.22
N MET A 159 -23.03 17.62 -0.50
CA MET A 159 -22.30 16.70 0.38
C MET A 159 -21.80 15.42 -0.32
N GLY A 160 -21.65 15.45 -1.65
CA GLY A 160 -21.22 14.31 -2.48
C GLY A 160 -22.31 13.30 -2.80
N ASP A 161 -23.59 13.67 -2.69
CA ASP A 161 -24.68 12.78 -3.09
C ASP A 161 -24.54 12.32 -4.55
N GLY A 162 -24.83 11.05 -4.81
CA GLY A 162 -24.66 10.41 -6.12
C GLY A 162 -23.21 10.00 -6.47
N VAL A 163 -22.22 10.40 -5.68
CA VAL A 163 -20.81 9.97 -5.84
C VAL A 163 -20.56 8.66 -5.11
N ILE A 164 -19.81 7.76 -5.74
CA ILE A 164 -19.37 6.47 -5.19
C ILE A 164 -17.86 6.50 -5.01
N ILE A 165 -17.39 6.39 -3.77
CA ILE A 165 -15.97 6.31 -3.43
C ILE A 165 -15.61 4.85 -3.18
N GLY A 166 -14.74 4.30 -4.03
CA GLY A 166 -14.07 3.02 -3.79
C GLY A 166 -12.85 3.22 -2.90
N VAL A 167 -12.73 2.42 -1.85
CA VAL A 167 -11.63 2.46 -0.90
C VAL A 167 -10.89 1.13 -0.96
N LEU A 168 -9.59 1.16 -1.26
CA LEU A 168 -8.72 0.00 -1.19
C LEU A 168 -7.92 0.07 0.10
N ASP A 169 -8.16 -0.89 1.01
CA ASP A 169 -7.61 -0.82 2.37
C ASP A 169 -7.69 -2.18 3.12
N THR A 170 -7.64 -2.17 4.46
CA THR A 170 -7.71 -3.34 5.36
C THR A 170 -9.11 -3.91 5.59
N GLY A 171 -10.13 -3.36 4.93
CA GLY A 171 -11.53 -3.75 5.13
C GLY A 171 -12.36 -2.64 5.77
N ILE A 172 -13.59 -2.96 6.15
CA ILE A 172 -14.48 -2.02 6.83
C ILE A 172 -15.21 -2.67 8.01
N TRP A 173 -15.41 -1.92 9.10
CA TRP A 173 -16.27 -2.31 10.22
C TRP A 173 -17.69 -1.73 10.03
N PRO A 174 -18.64 -2.49 9.46
CA PRO A 174 -19.93 -1.97 8.98
C PRO A 174 -20.81 -1.40 10.10
N ASP A 175 -20.70 -1.92 11.32
CA ASP A 175 -21.52 -1.50 12.47
C ASP A 175 -21.14 -0.12 13.05
N SER A 176 -20.10 0.53 12.51
CA SER A 176 -19.73 1.88 12.92
C SER A 176 -20.82 2.90 12.60
N GLU A 177 -21.14 3.80 13.53
CA GLU A 177 -22.10 4.90 13.29
C GLU A 177 -21.66 5.79 12.11
N ALA A 178 -20.37 5.83 11.77
CA ALA A 178 -19.89 6.54 10.59
C ALA A 178 -20.44 5.97 9.26
N PHE A 179 -20.99 4.76 9.25
CA PHE A 179 -21.55 4.10 8.07
C PHE A 179 -23.08 3.93 8.15
N ASN A 180 -23.74 4.69 9.03
CA ASN A 180 -25.20 4.77 9.01
C ASN A 180 -25.70 5.44 7.71
N ASP A 181 -26.87 5.02 7.24
CA ASP A 181 -27.42 5.45 5.95
C ASP A 181 -28.63 6.40 6.07
N LYS A 182 -28.83 6.97 7.27
CA LYS A 182 -29.94 7.88 7.56
C LYS A 182 -29.86 9.11 6.65
N GLY A 183 -30.99 9.43 6.02
CA GLY A 183 -31.09 10.60 5.14
C GLY A 183 -30.52 10.39 3.73
N LEU A 184 -30.06 9.17 3.39
CA LEU A 184 -29.60 8.87 2.04
C LEU A 184 -30.73 8.35 1.15
N GLY A 185 -30.76 8.87 -0.08
CA GLY A 185 -31.64 8.40 -1.15
C GLY A 185 -31.26 7.00 -1.66
N PRO A 186 -32.03 6.44 -2.60
CA PRO A 186 -31.74 5.15 -3.21
C PRO A 186 -30.35 5.13 -3.88
N ILE A 187 -29.78 3.94 -4.01
CA ILE A 187 -28.50 3.73 -4.71
C ILE A 187 -28.73 3.96 -6.21
N HIS A 188 -27.85 4.73 -6.85
CA HIS A 188 -27.94 4.99 -8.28
C HIS A 188 -27.82 3.71 -9.09
N SER A 189 -28.63 3.57 -10.14
CA SER A 189 -28.65 2.39 -11.02
C SER A 189 -27.36 2.16 -11.82
N LYS A 190 -26.45 3.14 -11.85
CA LYS A 190 -25.11 2.99 -12.46
C LYS A 190 -24.23 2.00 -11.69
N TRP A 191 -24.50 1.81 -10.39
CA TRP A 191 -23.75 0.91 -9.51
C TRP A 191 -24.00 -0.54 -9.88
N LYS A 192 -22.92 -1.31 -10.09
CA LYS A 192 -23.00 -2.73 -10.49
C LYS A 192 -22.42 -3.70 -9.47
N GLY A 193 -21.74 -3.20 -8.44
CA GLY A 193 -21.12 -4.05 -7.44
C GLY A 193 -22.10 -4.62 -6.43
N HIS A 194 -21.57 -5.44 -5.53
CA HIS A 194 -22.32 -6.13 -4.50
C HIS A 194 -21.49 -6.27 -3.22
N CYS A 195 -22.11 -6.77 -2.17
CA CYS A 195 -21.43 -7.15 -0.94
C CYS A 195 -21.18 -8.65 -0.90
N GLN A 196 -19.91 -9.00 -0.86
CA GLN A 196 -19.43 -10.37 -0.80
C GLN A 196 -19.56 -10.88 0.64
N SER A 197 -20.16 -12.05 0.82
CA SER A 197 -20.21 -12.73 2.12
C SER A 197 -18.84 -13.27 2.51
N GLY A 198 -18.59 -13.38 3.81
CA GLY A 198 -17.41 -14.06 4.34
C GLY A 198 -17.53 -14.30 5.83
N THR A 199 -16.43 -14.68 6.48
CA THR A 199 -16.36 -14.85 7.94
C THR A 199 -16.89 -13.61 8.68
N ASP A 200 -17.90 -13.79 9.51
CA ASP A 200 -18.60 -12.75 10.30
C ASP A 200 -19.09 -11.54 9.48
N PHE A 201 -19.29 -11.73 8.18
CA PHE A 201 -19.81 -10.70 7.28
C PHE A 201 -21.04 -11.21 6.55
N ASP A 202 -22.22 -10.85 7.07
CA ASP A 202 -23.52 -11.07 6.42
C ASP A 202 -23.87 -9.87 5.54
N PRO A 203 -23.84 -9.99 4.19
CA PRO A 203 -24.09 -8.89 3.28
C PRO A 203 -25.43 -8.19 3.51
N ALA A 204 -26.46 -8.93 3.94
CA ALA A 204 -27.81 -8.39 4.16
C ALA A 204 -27.88 -7.46 5.39
N LYS A 205 -26.93 -7.60 6.33
CA LYS A 205 -26.83 -6.77 7.53
C LYS A 205 -25.75 -5.70 7.41
N ALA A 206 -24.61 -6.07 6.83
CA ALA A 206 -23.44 -5.22 6.75
C ALA A 206 -23.62 -4.08 5.73
N CYS A 207 -24.27 -4.35 4.60
CA CYS A 207 -24.45 -3.35 3.55
C CYS A 207 -25.82 -2.69 3.59
N ASN A 208 -25.80 -1.40 3.30
CA ASN A 208 -26.96 -0.51 3.40
C ASN A 208 -26.85 0.59 2.31
N LYS A 209 -27.58 1.70 2.42
CA LYS A 209 -27.46 2.76 1.41
C LYS A 209 -26.17 3.58 1.56
N LYS A 210 -25.40 3.42 2.63
CA LYS A 210 -24.10 4.10 2.85
C LYS A 210 -22.93 3.25 2.38
N LEU A 211 -22.79 2.04 2.93
CA LEU A 211 -21.88 1.01 2.47
C LEU A 211 -22.61 0.15 1.45
N ILE A 212 -22.42 0.47 0.17
CA ILE A 212 -23.21 -0.13 -0.93
C ILE A 212 -22.54 -1.35 -1.57
N GLY A 213 -21.26 -1.59 -1.24
CA GLY A 213 -20.43 -2.66 -1.77
C GLY A 213 -19.27 -2.98 -0.83
N ALA A 214 -18.91 -4.25 -0.73
CA ALA A 214 -17.78 -4.70 0.09
C ALA A 214 -17.25 -6.01 -0.47
N LYS A 215 -15.97 -6.05 -0.87
CA LYS A 215 -15.29 -7.20 -1.46
C LYS A 215 -13.91 -7.36 -0.82
N TYR A 216 -13.34 -8.55 -0.93
CA TYR A 216 -11.99 -8.83 -0.43
C TYR A 216 -11.18 -9.67 -1.41
N PHE A 217 -9.86 -9.46 -1.44
CA PHE A 217 -8.93 -10.13 -2.34
C PHE A 217 -7.73 -10.63 -1.55
N LEU A 218 -7.46 -11.92 -1.65
CA LEU A 218 -6.54 -12.65 -0.76
C LEU A 218 -5.61 -13.60 -1.52
N LYS A 219 -5.90 -13.91 -2.79
CA LYS A 219 -5.17 -14.99 -3.48
C LYS A 219 -3.73 -14.60 -3.79
N GLY A 220 -3.45 -13.30 -3.94
CA GLY A 220 -2.08 -12.78 -4.07
C GLY A 220 -1.26 -13.07 -2.83
N PHE A 221 -1.84 -12.80 -1.66
CA PHE A 221 -1.28 -13.14 -0.36
C PHE A 221 -1.06 -14.64 -0.16
N GLU A 222 -2.09 -15.44 -0.42
CA GLU A 222 -2.04 -16.91 -0.35
C GLU A 222 -0.93 -17.47 -1.23
N ALA A 223 -0.73 -16.87 -2.40
CA ALA A 223 0.31 -17.29 -3.29
C ALA A 223 1.71 -16.99 -2.70
N GLU A 224 1.94 -15.82 -2.12
CA GLU A 224 3.29 -15.49 -1.63
C GLU A 224 3.66 -16.23 -0.33
N LEU A 225 2.68 -16.42 0.58
CA LEU A 225 2.94 -16.91 1.93
C LEU A 225 2.42 -18.33 2.21
N GLY A 226 1.52 -18.88 1.39
CA GLY A 226 0.87 -20.18 1.61
C GLY A 226 -0.19 -20.16 2.73
N LYS A 227 -1.05 -21.19 2.80
CA LYS A 227 -2.05 -21.38 3.88
C LYS A 227 -1.45 -22.19 5.05
N PRO A 228 -1.87 -21.99 6.32
CA PRO A 228 -2.82 -21.00 6.86
C PRO A 228 -2.09 -19.80 7.49
N PHE A 229 -2.21 -18.62 6.88
CA PHE A 229 -1.52 -17.39 7.29
C PHE A 229 -2.43 -16.41 8.04
N LEU A 230 -3.76 -16.56 7.92
CA LEU A 230 -4.74 -15.75 8.64
C LEU A 230 -4.86 -16.20 10.11
N LYS A 231 -3.90 -15.81 10.94
CA LYS A 231 -4.04 -15.95 12.40
C LYS A 231 -4.68 -14.68 12.93
N ASN A 232 -5.93 -14.77 13.39
CA ASN A 232 -6.75 -13.64 13.89
C ASN A 232 -7.19 -12.64 12.79
N GLU A 233 -7.60 -13.12 11.62
CA GLU A 233 -8.14 -12.28 10.54
C GLU A 233 -9.47 -12.86 10.03
N PHE A 234 -10.30 -12.00 9.46
CA PHE A 234 -11.56 -12.41 8.84
C PHE A 234 -11.37 -12.58 7.34
N GLU A 235 -11.57 -13.79 6.81
CA GLU A 235 -11.68 -14.05 5.37
C GLU A 235 -13.02 -13.49 4.83
N SER A 236 -13.13 -12.16 4.89
CA SER A 236 -14.29 -11.35 4.54
C SER A 236 -13.87 -9.89 4.39
N PRO A 237 -14.77 -8.98 3.97
CA PRO A 237 -14.49 -7.55 3.95
C PRO A 237 -14.36 -6.89 5.34
N MET A 238 -14.51 -7.63 6.45
CA MET A 238 -14.38 -7.09 7.81
C MET A 238 -12.98 -6.53 8.07
N ASP A 239 -12.94 -5.39 8.77
CA ASP A 239 -11.70 -4.73 9.18
C ASP A 239 -11.28 -5.17 10.59
N GLU A 240 -10.19 -5.92 10.70
CA GLU A 240 -9.56 -6.21 11.98
C GLU A 240 -8.50 -5.16 12.37
N ASN A 241 -7.94 -4.47 11.39
CA ASN A 241 -6.86 -3.50 11.62
C ASN A 241 -7.38 -2.14 12.09
N GLY A 242 -8.51 -1.69 11.53
CA GLY A 242 -9.14 -0.41 11.80
C GLY A 242 -8.77 0.70 10.82
N HIS A 243 -7.71 0.53 10.03
CA HIS A 243 -7.27 1.57 9.10
C HIS A 243 -8.27 1.85 7.98
N GLY A 244 -8.79 0.81 7.32
CA GLY A 244 -9.79 0.96 6.26
C GLY A 244 -11.09 1.58 6.75
N THR A 245 -11.54 1.25 7.96
CA THR A 245 -12.65 1.91 8.64
C THR A 245 -12.38 3.40 8.86
N HIS A 246 -11.15 3.72 9.27
CA HIS A 246 -10.75 5.08 9.57
C HIS A 246 -10.60 5.95 8.31
N THR A 247 -9.99 5.42 7.24
CA THR A 247 -9.86 6.11 5.94
C THR A 247 -11.23 6.29 5.28
N SER A 248 -12.07 5.25 5.28
CA SER A 248 -13.44 5.30 4.74
C SER A 248 -14.31 6.34 5.45
N SER A 249 -14.27 6.38 6.79
CA SER A 249 -15.00 7.37 7.58
C SER A 249 -14.47 8.79 7.40
N THR A 250 -13.17 8.94 7.11
CA THR A 250 -12.57 10.25 6.79
C THR A 250 -12.99 10.76 5.41
N ALA A 251 -13.05 9.89 4.41
CA ALA A 251 -13.46 10.25 3.06
C ALA A 251 -14.95 10.59 3.00
N ALA A 252 -15.79 9.71 3.55
CA ALA A 252 -17.23 9.81 3.39
C ALA A 252 -18.05 9.42 4.62
N GLY A 253 -17.51 9.34 5.83
CA GLY A 253 -18.33 9.03 7.02
C GLY A 253 -19.57 9.92 7.16
N SER A 254 -20.71 9.32 7.50
CA SER A 254 -21.93 10.01 7.90
C SER A 254 -21.69 10.84 9.17
N PHE A 255 -22.60 11.76 9.47
CA PHE A 255 -22.52 12.53 10.71
C PHE A 255 -22.69 11.60 11.92
N ALA A 256 -21.64 11.49 12.74
CA ALA A 256 -21.65 10.74 13.98
C ALA A 256 -21.44 11.71 15.16
N PRO A 257 -22.52 12.11 15.86
CA PRO A 257 -22.44 13.02 16.99
C PRO A 257 -21.83 12.33 18.23
N ASN A 258 -21.35 13.13 19.18
CA ASN A 258 -20.80 12.67 20.46
C ASN A 258 -19.60 11.71 20.36
N ALA A 259 -18.87 11.76 19.24
CA ALA A 259 -17.67 10.96 19.05
C ALA A 259 -16.49 11.56 19.83
N SER A 260 -15.69 10.69 20.45
CA SER A 260 -14.45 11.06 21.13
C SER A 260 -13.50 9.86 21.18
N TYR A 261 -12.21 10.12 21.35
CA TYR A 261 -11.23 9.11 21.71
C TYR A 261 -11.05 9.15 23.23
N HIS A 262 -11.80 8.33 23.97
CA HIS A 262 -11.81 8.31 25.44
C HIS A 262 -11.97 9.72 26.07
N GLY A 263 -12.87 10.54 25.52
CA GLY A 263 -13.10 11.93 25.96
C GLY A 263 -12.25 12.98 25.23
N LEU A 264 -11.15 12.59 24.56
CA LEU A 264 -10.38 13.50 23.73
C LEU A 264 -11.08 13.78 22.40
N ALA A 265 -10.87 15.00 21.87
CA ALA A 265 -11.42 15.45 20.58
C ALA A 265 -12.95 15.34 20.44
N TYR A 266 -13.67 15.47 21.56
CA TYR A 266 -15.14 15.37 21.60
C TYR A 266 -15.83 16.29 20.60
N GLY A 267 -16.80 15.73 19.87
CA GLY A 267 -17.66 16.49 18.98
C GLY A 267 -18.38 15.60 17.97
N THR A 268 -18.84 16.22 16.88
CA THR A 268 -19.39 15.48 15.73
C THR A 268 -18.26 15.17 14.75
N VAL A 269 -18.12 13.91 14.35
CA VAL A 269 -17.22 13.49 13.27
C VAL A 269 -18.02 13.25 11.99
N ARG A 270 -17.41 13.54 10.85
CA ARG A 270 -17.98 13.34 9.50
C ARG A 270 -16.83 13.23 8.50
N GLY A 271 -17.07 12.55 7.38
CA GLY A 271 -16.12 12.48 6.27
C GLY A 271 -16.23 13.68 5.33
N GLY A 272 -15.25 13.85 4.43
CA GLY A 272 -15.20 14.92 3.41
C GLY A 272 -16.50 15.12 2.64
N ALA A 273 -17.12 14.00 2.23
CA ALA A 273 -18.38 13.94 1.50
C ALA A 273 -19.42 13.04 2.23
N PRO A 274 -20.15 13.55 3.23
CA PRO A 274 -21.05 12.74 4.06
C PRO A 274 -22.18 12.02 3.33
N LYS A 275 -22.62 12.49 2.15
CA LYS A 275 -23.66 11.83 1.34
C LYS A 275 -23.11 10.93 0.24
N ALA A 276 -21.79 10.90 0.02
CA ALA A 276 -21.17 9.95 -0.90
C ALA A 276 -21.34 8.51 -0.41
N ARG A 277 -21.38 7.57 -1.34
CA ARG A 277 -21.49 6.13 -1.07
C ARG A 277 -20.09 5.54 -0.95
N ILE A 278 -19.94 4.54 -0.09
CA ILE A 278 -18.66 3.86 0.16
C ILE A 278 -18.74 2.45 -0.43
N VAL A 279 -17.65 2.05 -1.07
CA VAL A 279 -17.40 0.67 -1.46
C VAL A 279 -16.03 0.27 -0.92
N MET A 280 -15.99 -0.84 -0.18
CA MET A 280 -14.73 -1.37 0.36
C MET A 280 -14.18 -2.48 -0.54
N TYR A 281 -12.90 -2.38 -0.88
CA TYR A 281 -12.12 -3.43 -1.54
C TYR A 281 -10.95 -3.78 -0.61
N LYS A 282 -11.14 -4.79 0.26
CA LYS A 282 -10.10 -5.25 1.19
C LYS A 282 -8.98 -5.94 0.42
N VAL A 283 -7.80 -5.33 0.42
CA VAL A 283 -6.59 -5.81 -0.29
C VAL A 283 -5.36 -5.90 0.62
N CYS A 284 -5.54 -5.51 1.89
CA CYS A 284 -4.53 -5.55 2.95
C CYS A 284 -4.97 -6.50 4.07
N TRP A 285 -3.99 -7.20 4.63
CA TRP A 285 -4.14 -8.30 5.58
C TRP A 285 -2.99 -8.28 6.59
N ASP A 286 -3.12 -9.01 7.70
CA ASP A 286 -2.04 -9.29 8.66
C ASP A 286 -1.21 -8.04 9.04
N ASN A 287 -1.77 -7.21 9.91
CA ASN A 287 -1.16 -5.95 10.34
C ASN A 287 -0.94 -4.91 9.22
N GLY A 288 -1.84 -4.91 8.23
CA GLY A 288 -1.88 -3.85 7.22
C GLY A 288 -0.92 -4.04 6.05
N VAL A 289 -0.42 -5.26 5.88
CA VAL A 289 0.42 -5.63 4.75
C VAL A 289 -0.48 -5.85 3.53
N CYS A 290 -0.17 -5.23 2.41
CA CYS A 290 -0.98 -5.32 1.18
C CYS A 290 -0.19 -6.00 0.07
N ASN A 291 -0.85 -6.83 -0.73
CA ASN A 291 -0.20 -7.54 -1.85
C ASN A 291 -0.52 -6.86 -3.18
N SER A 292 0.47 -6.71 -4.05
CA SER A 292 0.31 -5.98 -5.30
C SER A 292 -0.76 -6.60 -6.21
N ALA A 293 -0.83 -7.94 -6.28
CA ALA A 293 -1.82 -8.63 -7.11
C ALA A 293 -3.26 -8.44 -6.60
N ASP A 294 -3.43 -8.44 -5.27
CA ASP A 294 -4.72 -8.19 -4.64
C ASP A 294 -5.15 -6.73 -4.83
N ILE A 295 -4.23 -5.76 -4.72
CA ILE A 295 -4.49 -4.33 -4.99
C ILE A 295 -4.97 -4.13 -6.43
N ILE A 296 -4.24 -4.65 -7.41
CA ILE A 296 -4.57 -4.53 -8.84
C ILE A 296 -5.95 -5.14 -9.10
N LYS A 297 -6.25 -6.30 -8.50
CA LYS A 297 -7.57 -6.92 -8.63
C LYS A 297 -8.68 -6.05 -8.02
N GLY A 298 -8.41 -5.40 -6.89
CA GLY A 298 -9.31 -4.43 -6.29
C GLY A 298 -9.61 -3.24 -7.21
N ILE A 299 -8.60 -2.68 -7.88
CA ILE A 299 -8.77 -1.58 -8.83
C ILE A 299 -9.56 -2.03 -10.07
N ASP A 300 -9.21 -3.19 -10.64
CA ASP A 300 -9.94 -3.80 -11.77
C ASP A 300 -11.43 -4.01 -11.46
N GLU A 301 -11.72 -4.51 -10.26
CA GLU A 301 -13.09 -4.70 -9.80
C GLU A 301 -13.82 -3.36 -9.58
N ALA A 302 -13.13 -2.35 -9.05
CA ALA A 302 -13.70 -1.04 -8.85
C ALA A 302 -14.07 -0.32 -10.15
N ILE A 303 -13.24 -0.49 -11.19
CA ILE A 303 -13.55 -0.03 -12.55
C ILE A 303 -14.83 -0.71 -13.07
N ASN A 304 -14.94 -2.03 -12.89
CA ASN A 304 -16.10 -2.79 -13.36
C ASN A 304 -17.39 -2.38 -12.63
N ASP A 305 -17.30 -2.18 -11.31
CA ASP A 305 -18.44 -1.83 -10.48
C ASP A 305 -18.95 -0.39 -10.71
N GLY A 306 -18.11 0.47 -11.29
CA GLY A 306 -18.47 1.84 -11.69
C GLY A 306 -18.33 2.86 -10.56
N VAL A 307 -17.25 2.80 -9.78
CA VAL A 307 -16.91 3.84 -8.80
C VAL A 307 -16.52 5.15 -9.51
N ASP A 308 -16.69 6.29 -8.83
CA ASP A 308 -16.32 7.61 -9.39
C ASP A 308 -14.92 8.06 -8.93
N VAL A 309 -14.54 7.69 -7.71
CA VAL A 309 -13.25 8.03 -7.09
C VAL A 309 -12.66 6.81 -6.40
N LEU A 310 -11.36 6.61 -6.53
CA LEU A 310 -10.57 5.66 -5.77
C LEU A 310 -9.73 6.39 -4.72
N SER A 311 -9.85 5.96 -3.47
CA SER A 311 -9.01 6.39 -2.35
C SER A 311 -8.11 5.23 -1.94
N ILE A 312 -6.80 5.40 -2.10
CA ILE A 312 -5.80 4.35 -1.88
C ILE A 312 -4.76 4.89 -0.88
N SER A 313 -4.91 4.53 0.39
CA SER A 313 -3.99 4.94 1.46
C SER A 313 -2.95 3.85 1.72
N ILE A 314 -2.27 3.45 0.65
CA ILE A 314 -1.39 2.29 0.59
C ILE A 314 -0.16 2.72 -0.21
N GLY A 315 1.06 2.56 0.35
CA GLY A 315 2.31 2.96 -0.32
C GLY A 315 3.44 1.93 -0.20
N LEU A 316 4.32 1.85 -1.19
CA LEU A 316 5.54 1.05 -1.26
C LEU A 316 6.63 1.56 -0.30
N THR A 317 7.66 0.75 -0.13
CA THR A 317 8.87 1.18 0.58
C THR A 317 9.75 2.04 -0.33
N THR A 318 10.19 3.20 0.15
CA THR A 318 11.08 4.14 -0.56
C THR A 318 12.56 3.83 -0.28
N PRO A 319 13.51 4.23 -1.16
CA PRO A 319 13.32 5.01 -2.39
C PRO A 319 12.78 4.15 -3.54
N GLN A 320 11.92 4.74 -4.35
CA GLN A 320 11.46 4.12 -5.60
C GLN A 320 12.43 4.42 -6.75
N TYR A 321 12.50 3.53 -7.74
CA TYR A 321 13.27 3.77 -8.97
C TYR A 321 12.56 4.79 -9.86
N VAL A 322 13.33 5.73 -10.41
CA VAL A 322 12.87 6.96 -11.08
C VAL A 322 12.27 6.80 -12.47
N ASP A 323 12.47 5.65 -13.12
CA ASP A 323 11.99 5.42 -14.49
C ASP A 323 10.57 4.84 -14.43
N VAL A 324 9.60 5.76 -14.53
CA VAL A 324 8.16 5.53 -14.74
C VAL A 324 7.69 4.23 -14.10
N ASP A 325 7.35 4.29 -12.82
CA ASP A 325 6.64 3.38 -11.89
C ASP A 325 5.94 2.09 -12.42
N MET A 326 6.51 1.43 -13.43
CA MET A 326 5.98 0.26 -14.12
C MET A 326 6.11 -0.98 -13.25
N LEU A 327 6.84 -0.90 -12.13
CA LEU A 327 6.89 -1.92 -11.09
C LEU A 327 5.86 -1.68 -9.96
N ASN A 328 5.19 -0.52 -9.93
CA ASN A 328 4.16 -0.22 -8.94
C ASN A 328 2.79 -0.65 -9.48
N GLY A 329 2.17 -1.60 -8.77
CA GLY A 329 0.85 -2.11 -9.11
C GLY A 329 -0.23 -1.03 -9.11
N ILE A 330 -0.10 -0.04 -8.23
CA ILE A 330 -1.03 1.08 -8.12
C ILE A 330 -0.92 1.98 -9.34
N ALA A 331 0.31 2.36 -9.75
CA ALA A 331 0.55 3.25 -10.87
C ALA A 331 -0.16 2.79 -12.15
N PHE A 332 0.13 1.57 -12.61
CA PHE A 332 -0.42 1.09 -13.88
C PHE A 332 -1.93 0.85 -13.80
N ALA A 333 -2.45 0.26 -12.72
CA ALA A 333 -3.88 0.01 -12.60
C ALA A 333 -4.67 1.33 -12.50
N SER A 334 -4.09 2.35 -11.87
CA SER A 334 -4.65 3.70 -11.79
C SER A 334 -4.72 4.39 -13.14
N TYR A 335 -3.74 4.16 -14.03
CA TYR A 335 -3.78 4.67 -15.41
C TYR A 335 -5.06 4.20 -16.13
N HIS A 336 -5.43 2.93 -15.96
CA HIS A 336 -6.65 2.37 -16.54
C HIS A 336 -7.93 2.90 -15.87
N ALA A 337 -7.91 3.13 -14.56
CA ALA A 337 -9.04 3.75 -13.85
C ALA A 337 -9.29 5.18 -14.37
N ILE A 338 -8.24 5.99 -14.49
CA ILE A 338 -8.31 7.36 -15.02
C ILE A 338 -8.80 7.35 -16.47
N GLY A 339 -8.33 6.40 -17.29
CA GLY A 339 -8.80 6.21 -18.67
C GLY A 339 -10.31 5.89 -18.78
N ARG A 340 -10.96 5.49 -17.68
CA ARG A 340 -12.41 5.26 -17.55
C ARG A 340 -13.14 6.41 -16.84
N GLY A 341 -12.46 7.52 -16.55
CA GLY A 341 -13.02 8.68 -15.88
C GLY A 341 -13.06 8.57 -14.35
N ILE A 342 -12.33 7.62 -13.76
CA ILE A 342 -12.28 7.41 -12.31
C ILE A 342 -11.07 8.15 -11.75
N THR A 343 -11.30 9.11 -10.86
CA THR A 343 -10.19 9.86 -10.21
C THR A 343 -9.51 8.98 -9.17
N VAL A 344 -8.18 8.99 -9.12
CA VAL A 344 -7.40 8.22 -8.13
C VAL A 344 -6.63 9.16 -7.21
N VAL A 345 -6.78 8.95 -5.91
CA VAL A 345 -6.11 9.71 -4.85
C VAL A 345 -5.27 8.75 -4.01
N CYS A 346 -3.97 9.02 -3.94
CA CYS A 346 -3.02 8.23 -3.14
C CYS A 346 -2.28 9.09 -2.13
N SER A 347 -1.74 8.46 -1.08
CA SER A 347 -0.88 9.14 -0.11
C SER A 347 0.57 9.21 -0.57
N GLY A 348 1.26 10.31 -0.31
CA GLY A 348 2.67 10.50 -0.69
C GLY A 348 3.71 9.76 0.18
N GLY A 349 3.30 8.81 1.02
CA GLY A 349 4.22 8.06 1.89
C GLY A 349 4.58 8.73 3.23
N ASN A 350 5.12 7.93 4.15
CA ASN A 350 5.50 8.33 5.51
C ASN A 350 7.00 8.16 5.83
N GLU A 351 7.82 7.86 4.82
CA GLU A 351 9.27 7.60 4.99
C GLU A 351 10.12 8.88 5.01
N GLY A 352 9.46 10.05 5.06
CA GLY A 352 10.11 11.34 5.27
C GLY A 352 10.86 11.44 6.61
N PRO A 353 11.58 12.54 6.86
CA PRO A 353 11.57 13.80 6.11
C PRO A 353 12.71 13.94 5.08
N ILE A 354 13.51 12.89 4.87
CA ILE A 354 14.65 12.94 3.95
C ILE A 354 14.12 13.07 2.51
N ALA A 355 14.85 13.77 1.64
CA ALA A 355 14.47 13.94 0.24
C ALA A 355 14.30 12.58 -0.49
N GLN A 356 13.50 12.57 -1.56
CA GLN A 356 13.24 11.39 -2.40
C GLN A 356 12.53 10.22 -1.66
N THR A 357 11.63 10.57 -0.73
CA THR A 357 10.82 9.63 0.04
C THR A 357 9.32 9.74 -0.27
N VAL A 358 8.95 10.49 -1.32
CA VAL A 358 7.56 10.58 -1.78
C VAL A 358 7.24 9.35 -2.63
N ASP A 359 6.06 8.79 -2.39
CA ASP A 359 5.52 7.61 -3.06
C ASP A 359 4.36 7.98 -4.01
N ASP A 360 3.90 7.02 -4.83
CA ASP A 360 2.78 7.14 -5.77
C ASP A 360 2.85 8.41 -6.64
N THR A 361 4.03 8.67 -7.20
CA THR A 361 4.37 9.92 -7.90
C THR A 361 3.90 9.96 -9.37
N SER A 362 3.10 8.98 -9.78
CA SER A 362 2.61 8.87 -11.16
C SER A 362 1.79 10.10 -11.57
N PRO A 363 2.03 10.71 -12.75
CA PRO A 363 1.40 11.99 -13.13
C PRO A 363 -0.13 12.00 -13.21
N TRP A 364 -0.75 10.81 -13.32
CA TRP A 364 -2.21 10.64 -13.37
C TRP A 364 -2.85 10.43 -11.99
N ILE A 365 -2.04 10.36 -10.92
CA ILE A 365 -2.50 10.18 -9.54
C ILE A 365 -2.49 11.53 -8.82
N ILE A 366 -3.51 11.78 -7.99
CA ILE A 366 -3.47 12.88 -7.02
C ILE A 366 -2.71 12.38 -5.78
N THR A 367 -1.43 12.71 -5.69
CA THR A 367 -0.56 12.35 -4.56
C THR A 367 -0.68 13.36 -3.43
N VAL A 368 -1.06 12.91 -2.23
CA VAL A 368 -1.40 13.78 -1.09
C VAL A 368 -0.36 13.67 0.03
N ALA A 369 0.26 14.81 0.39
CA ALA A 369 1.14 14.91 1.56
C ALA A 369 0.34 15.12 2.86
N ALA A 370 0.98 14.87 4.01
CA ALA A 370 0.40 15.10 5.32
C ALA A 370 0.92 16.40 5.95
N SER A 371 0.02 17.17 6.56
CA SER A 371 0.34 18.38 7.35
C SER A 371 -0.36 18.32 8.71
N SER A 372 0.15 19.08 9.68
CA SER A 372 -0.54 19.27 10.95
C SER A 372 -1.75 20.20 10.80
N ILE A 373 -2.62 20.17 11.80
CA ILE A 373 -3.70 21.14 11.99
C ILE A 373 -3.46 21.93 13.28
N ASP A 374 -4.32 22.90 13.54
CA ASP A 374 -4.31 23.76 14.73
C ASP A 374 -4.56 23.02 16.07
N ARG A 375 -5.05 21.78 16.01
CA ARG A 375 -5.35 20.97 17.19
C ARG A 375 -4.10 20.29 17.73
N SER A 376 -3.91 20.44 19.04
CA SER A 376 -2.98 19.65 19.83
C SER A 376 -3.71 18.97 21.01
N PHE A 377 -3.09 17.93 21.58
CA PHE A 377 -3.55 17.28 22.80
C PHE A 377 -2.56 17.60 23.93
N PRO A 378 -2.72 18.76 24.61
CA PRO A 378 -1.78 19.19 25.64
C PRO A 378 -1.90 18.31 26.88
N THR A 379 -0.77 18.01 27.51
CA THR A 379 -0.71 17.30 28.79
C THR A 379 0.13 18.09 29.77
N LEU A 380 -0.45 18.47 30.89
CA LEU A 380 0.26 19.22 31.93
C LEU A 380 1.10 18.27 32.78
N ILE A 381 2.37 18.62 32.97
CA ILE A 381 3.33 17.87 33.79
C ILE A 381 3.82 18.81 34.89
N THR A 382 3.42 18.54 36.13
CA THR A 382 3.82 19.32 37.30
C THR A 382 4.92 18.61 38.06
N LEU A 383 6.08 19.25 38.18
CA LEU A 383 7.22 18.73 38.94
C LEU A 383 7.11 19.06 40.44
N GLY A 384 7.84 18.31 41.28
CA GLY A 384 7.84 18.53 42.74
C GLY A 384 8.35 19.91 43.19
N ASN A 385 9.02 20.67 42.32
CA ASN A 385 9.39 22.07 42.55
C ASN A 385 8.31 23.08 42.10
N ASN A 386 7.09 22.60 41.88
CA ASN A 386 5.93 23.37 41.43
C ASN A 386 6.06 24.02 40.04
N ARG A 387 7.03 23.58 39.22
CA ARG A 387 7.10 23.98 37.81
C ARG A 387 6.19 23.09 36.97
N THR A 388 5.35 23.72 36.16
CA THR A 388 4.44 23.03 35.23
C THR A 388 4.95 23.18 33.80
N PHE A 389 5.00 22.07 33.08
CA PHE A 389 5.37 21.99 31.66
C PHE A 389 4.18 21.49 30.85
N ILE A 390 4.06 21.97 29.62
CA ILE A 390 3.06 21.50 28.66
C ILE A 390 3.75 20.51 27.73
N GLY A 391 3.45 19.23 27.88
CA GLY A 391 3.79 18.18 26.93
C GLY A 391 2.62 17.90 25.96
N GLN A 392 2.78 16.87 25.14
CA GLN A 392 1.72 16.32 24.30
C GLN A 392 1.57 14.83 24.55
N SER A 393 0.34 14.36 24.75
CA SER A 393 0.02 12.95 24.93
C SER A 393 -1.43 12.66 24.59
N LEU A 394 -1.71 11.41 24.23
CA LEU A 394 -3.07 10.87 24.09
C LEU A 394 -3.50 10.09 25.35
N TYR A 395 -2.81 10.30 26.48
CA TYR A 395 -3.12 9.63 27.73
C TYR A 395 -4.52 9.99 28.24
N THR A 396 -5.34 8.97 28.46
CA THR A 396 -6.74 9.08 28.89
C THR A 396 -6.99 8.40 30.23
N GLY A 397 -5.93 7.96 30.91
CA GLY A 397 -6.01 7.35 32.23
C GLY A 397 -6.18 8.39 33.34
N LYS A 398 -6.20 7.92 34.59
CA LYS A 398 -6.31 8.79 35.76
C LYS A 398 -5.06 9.64 35.92
N GLU A 399 -5.24 10.85 36.44
CA GLU A 399 -4.12 11.70 36.82
C GLU A 399 -3.13 10.91 37.70
N THR A 400 -1.87 10.91 37.28
CA THR A 400 -0.80 10.31 38.08
C THR A 400 -0.49 11.27 39.21
N ASN A 401 -0.67 10.83 40.46
CA ASN A 401 -0.19 11.54 41.64
C ASN A 401 1.33 11.75 41.55
N PHE A 402 1.88 12.60 42.42
CA PHE A 402 3.33 12.80 42.50
C PHE A 402 4.06 11.45 42.67
N ILE A 403 4.89 11.14 41.68
CA ILE A 403 5.79 9.99 41.66
C ILE A 403 7.24 10.47 41.63
N ASN A 404 8.14 9.65 42.18
CA ASN A 404 9.58 9.93 42.10
C ASN A 404 10.04 9.87 40.64
N ILE A 405 10.69 10.93 40.17
CA ILE A 405 11.32 10.98 38.85
C ILE A 405 12.77 10.51 39.02
N VAL A 406 13.17 9.50 38.25
CA VAL A 406 14.55 9.01 38.20
C VAL A 406 15.17 9.47 36.88
N TYR A 407 16.30 10.16 36.96
CA TYR A 407 17.13 10.49 35.80
C TYR A 407 18.38 9.60 35.83
N PRO A 408 18.54 8.64 34.90
CA PRO A 408 19.57 7.61 34.98
C PRO A 408 21.00 8.06 34.64
N GLU A 409 21.29 9.36 34.51
CA GLU A 409 22.67 9.81 34.29
C GLU A 409 23.51 9.78 35.57
N ARG A 410 24.14 8.64 35.83
CA ARG A 410 25.44 8.60 36.48
C ARG A 410 26.40 7.80 35.60
N LYS A 411 27.22 8.49 34.80
CA LYS A 411 28.49 7.94 34.36
C LYS A 411 29.32 7.65 35.61
N TRP A 412 29.75 6.40 35.77
CA TRP A 412 30.73 5.97 36.76
C TRP A 412 31.95 6.89 36.68
N TYR A 413 32.15 7.73 37.70
CA TYR A 413 33.47 8.30 37.98
C TYR A 413 34.25 7.23 38.75
N VAL A 414 35.22 6.61 38.07
CA VAL A 414 36.26 5.80 38.72
C VAL A 414 37.19 6.81 39.43
N PRO A 415 37.36 6.75 40.76
CA PRO A 415 38.36 7.57 41.43
C PRO A 415 39.75 7.11 41.02
N SER A 416 40.60 8.09 40.67
CA SER A 416 42.02 7.96 40.34
C SER A 416 42.84 7.31 41.45
#